data_AF-A0A848TER8-F1
#
_entry.id   AF-A0A848TER8-F1
#
_cell.length_a   1.000
_cell.length_b   1.000
_cell.length_c   1.000
_cell.angle_alpha   90.00
_cell.angle_beta   90.00
_cell.angle_gamma   90.00
#
_symmetry.space_group_name_H-M   'P 1'
#
loop_
_entity.id
_entity.type
_entity.pdbx_description
1 polymer ?
#
loop_
_entity_poly.entity_id
_entity_poly.type
_entity_poly.pdbx_seq_one_letter_code
_entity_poly.pdbx_strand_id
1 'polypeptide(L)'
;MWISAHLLGAHVTAAPAIVALGSVTALVRFLAAVPDLEARGRIPLIDGRKGAVAELAKTALAAYPGRLRDHAGIPRKARAALIEAWQTRPLLEQIARAPERVAEGRVGLSEFEKRVRLFLAAF
;
A
#
# COMPACT_ATOMS: atom_id res chain seq x y z
N MET A 1 -9.29 6.01 -1.77
CA MET A 1 -8.58 6.10 -3.07
C MET A 1 -9.52 6.21 -4.26
N TRP A 2 -10.32 5.18 -4.59
CA TRP A 2 -11.22 5.20 -5.76
C TRP A 2 -12.17 6.40 -5.81
N ILE A 3 -12.93 6.65 -4.74
CA ILE A 3 -13.89 7.76 -4.68
C ILE A 3 -13.21 9.10 -5.00
N SER A 4 -12.05 9.36 -4.40
CA SER A 4 -11.27 10.57 -4.66
C SER A 4 -10.81 10.67 -6.12
N ALA A 5 -10.32 9.57 -6.70
CA ALA A 5 -9.92 9.54 -8.10
C ALA A 5 -11.12 9.77 -9.04
N HIS A 6 -12.26 9.17 -8.75
CA HIS A 6 -13.48 9.32 -9.53
C HIS A 6 -14.01 10.75 -9.51
N LEU A 7 -14.05 11.39 -8.33
CA LEU A 7 -14.42 12.81 -8.19
C LEU A 7 -13.45 13.75 -8.92
N LEU A 8 -12.20 13.32 -9.16
CA LEU A 8 -11.20 14.04 -9.95
C LEU A 8 -11.21 13.68 -11.45
N GLY A 9 -12.21 12.91 -11.89
CA GLY A 9 -12.46 12.58 -13.30
C GLY A 9 -11.92 11.23 -13.76
N ALA A 10 -11.48 10.34 -12.87
CA ALA A 10 -11.15 8.97 -13.27
C ALA A 10 -12.38 8.26 -13.84
N HIS A 11 -12.22 7.69 -15.03
CA HIS A 11 -13.27 6.92 -15.70
C HIS A 11 -13.52 5.59 -14.98
N VAL A 12 -14.75 5.07 -15.05
CA VAL A 12 -15.14 3.81 -14.37
C VAL A 12 -14.31 2.61 -14.82
N THR A 13 -13.76 2.62 -16.03
CA THR A 13 -12.84 1.58 -16.53
C THR A 13 -11.54 1.49 -15.74
N ALA A 14 -11.13 2.56 -15.04
CA ALA A 14 -9.97 2.55 -14.15
C ALA A 14 -10.28 2.03 -12.74
N ALA A 15 -11.56 1.84 -12.39
CA ALA A 15 -11.98 1.47 -11.04
C ALA A 15 -11.31 0.18 -10.53
N PRO A 16 -11.26 -0.93 -11.28
CA PRO A 16 -10.65 -2.17 -10.79
C PRO A 16 -9.19 -1.97 -10.39
N ALA A 17 -8.43 -1.24 -11.21
CA ALA A 17 -7.02 -1.00 -10.98
C ALA A 17 -6.77 -0.07 -9.77
N ILE A 18 -7.57 0.99 -9.62
CA ILE A 18 -7.47 1.92 -8.48
C ILE A 18 -7.92 1.27 -7.18
N VAL A 19 -8.97 0.43 -7.22
CA VAL A 19 -9.42 -0.36 -6.06
C VAL A 19 -8.34 -1.34 -5.66
N ALA A 20 -7.73 -2.07 -6.60
CA ALA A 20 -6.62 -2.97 -6.31
C ALA A 20 -5.45 -2.23 -5.62
N LEU A 21 -5.04 -1.07 -6.15
CA LEU A 21 -4.01 -0.23 -5.53
C LEU A 21 -4.38 0.23 -4.12
N GLY A 22 -5.63 0.64 -3.92
CA GLY A 22 -6.16 1.04 -2.61
C GLY A 22 -6.13 -0.10 -1.60
N SER A 23 -6.53 -1.30 -2.01
CA SER A 23 -6.57 -2.49 -1.14
C SER A 23 -5.17 -2.89 -0.66
N VAL A 24 -4.19 -2.97 -1.57
CA VAL A 24 -2.82 -3.32 -1.19
C VAL A 24 -2.14 -2.22 -0.36
N THR A 25 -2.48 -0.95 -0.60
CA THR A 25 -2.02 0.18 0.23
C THR A 25 -2.61 0.12 1.64
N ALA A 26 -3.90 -0.18 1.76
CA ALA A 26 -4.57 -0.37 3.04
C ALA A 26 -3.95 -1.54 3.84
N LEU A 27 -3.64 -2.66 3.18
CA LEU A 27 -2.99 -3.80 3.82
C LEU A 27 -1.63 -3.42 4.42
N VAL A 28 -0.79 -2.69 3.69
CA VAL A 28 0.52 -2.24 4.21
C VAL A 28 0.35 -1.40 5.47
N ARG A 29 -0.60 -0.46 5.46
CA ARG A 29 -0.88 0.40 6.62
C ARG A 29 -1.42 -0.40 7.80
N PHE A 30 -2.29 -1.37 7.54
CA PHE A 30 -2.82 -2.27 8.54
C PHE A 30 -1.69 -3.10 9.19
N LEU A 31 -0.82 -3.71 8.39
CA LEU A 31 0.32 -4.49 8.90
C LEU A 31 1.29 -3.61 9.71
N ALA A 32 1.57 -2.38 9.27
CA ALA A 32 2.38 -1.44 10.05
C ALA A 32 1.74 -1.07 11.41
N ALA A 33 0.41 -1.11 11.51
CA ALA A 33 -0.34 -0.79 12.72
C ALA A 33 -0.57 -1.99 13.65
N VAL A 34 -0.17 -3.21 13.26
CA VAL A 34 -0.40 -4.44 14.05
C VAL A 34 0.10 -4.30 15.50
N PRO A 35 1.34 -3.85 15.78
CA PRO A 35 1.83 -3.75 17.16
C PRO A 35 1.02 -2.77 18.01
N ASP A 36 0.64 -1.63 17.43
CA ASP A 36 -0.17 -0.63 18.12
C ASP A 36 -1.58 -1.15 18.41
N LEU A 37 -2.14 -1.98 17.53
CA LEU A 37 -3.44 -2.64 17.73
C LEU A 37 -3.35 -3.71 18.82
N GLU A 38 -2.30 -4.52 18.82
CA GLU A 38 -2.03 -5.53 19.85
C GLU A 38 -1.81 -4.91 21.23
N ALA A 39 -1.04 -3.81 21.31
CA ALA A 39 -0.83 -3.05 22.54
C ALA A 39 -2.14 -2.48 23.12
N ARG A 40 -3.17 -2.31 22.29
CA ARG A 40 -4.53 -1.89 22.69
C ARG A 40 -5.47 -3.07 22.96
N GLY A 41 -4.96 -4.30 23.06
CA GLY A 41 -5.74 -5.50 23.32
C GLY A 41 -6.59 -5.98 22.15
N ARG A 42 -6.27 -5.56 20.91
CA ARG A 42 -6.92 -6.09 19.69
C ARG A 42 -6.15 -7.30 19.17
N ILE A 43 -6.84 -8.12 18.37
CA ILE A 43 -6.27 -9.28 17.69
C ILE A 43 -6.36 -9.00 16.18
N PRO A 44 -5.42 -8.24 15.60
CA PRO A 44 -5.50 -7.83 14.19
C PRO A 44 -5.22 -9.00 13.22
N LEU A 45 -4.31 -9.91 13.57
CA LEU A 45 -3.97 -11.07 12.76
C LEU A 45 -4.49 -12.34 13.41
N ILE A 46 -5.38 -13.05 12.71
CA ILE A 46 -5.83 -14.39 13.14
C ILE A 46 -4.66 -15.38 13.06
N ASP A 47 -3.83 -15.28 12.02
CA ASP A 47 -2.56 -16.01 11.88
C ASP A 47 -1.40 -15.02 11.82
N GLY A 48 -0.75 -14.80 12.95
CA GLY A 48 0.42 -13.91 13.09
C GLY A 48 1.77 -14.56 12.79
N ARG A 49 1.80 -15.82 12.32
CA ARG A 49 3.07 -16.50 12.03
C ARG A 49 3.82 -15.76 10.92
N LYS A 50 5.15 -15.66 11.04
CA LYS A 50 6.04 -15.01 10.06
C LYS A 50 5.78 -15.48 8.62
N GLY A 51 5.59 -16.79 8.43
CA GLY A 51 5.29 -17.37 7.12
C GLY A 51 3.96 -16.87 6.54
N ALA A 52 2.90 -16.82 7.35
CA ALA A 52 1.58 -16.34 6.92
C ALA A 52 1.63 -14.84 6.53
N VAL A 53 2.32 -14.02 7.32
CA VAL A 53 2.52 -12.59 7.03
C VAL A 53 3.31 -12.40 5.72
N ALA A 54 4.37 -13.18 5.51
CA ALA A 54 5.15 -13.12 4.28
C ALA A 54 4.32 -13.52 3.05
N GLU A 55 3.55 -14.61 3.12
CA GLU A 55 2.68 -15.05 2.03
C GLU A 55 1.56 -14.04 1.74
N LEU A 56 1.00 -13.42 2.78
CA LEU A 56 0.02 -12.34 2.62
C LEU A 56 0.62 -11.14 1.87
N ALA A 57 1.83 -10.72 2.23
CA ALA A 57 2.53 -9.64 1.54
C ALA A 57 2.90 -10.00 0.09
N LYS A 58 3.33 -11.24 -0.19
CA LYS A 58 3.60 -11.73 -1.56
C LYS A 58 2.34 -11.75 -2.41
N THR A 59 1.22 -12.20 -1.84
CA THR A 59 -0.08 -12.22 -2.51
C THR A 59 -0.53 -10.81 -2.89
N ALA A 60 -0.38 -9.86 -1.95
CA ALA A 60 -0.66 -8.46 -2.23
C ALA A 60 0.30 -7.83 -3.25
N LEU A 61 1.57 -8.22 -3.23
CA LEU A 61 2.55 -7.78 -4.22
C LEU A 61 2.21 -8.29 -5.62
N ALA A 62 1.73 -9.54 -5.75
CA ALA A 62 1.24 -10.10 -7.01
C ALA A 62 -0.03 -9.39 -7.51
N ALA A 63 -0.88 -8.92 -6.60
CA ALA A 63 -2.09 -8.14 -6.93
C ALA A 63 -1.81 -6.63 -7.15
N TYR A 64 -0.57 -6.17 -6.95
CA TYR A 64 -0.21 -4.76 -7.10
C TYR A 64 -0.32 -4.36 -8.60
N PRO A 65 -1.17 -3.38 -8.96
CA PRO A 65 -1.53 -3.12 -10.36
C PRO A 65 -0.46 -2.34 -11.14
N GLY A 66 0.75 -2.19 -10.59
CA GLY A 66 1.87 -1.55 -11.27
C GLY A 66 1.68 -0.05 -11.48
N ARG A 67 2.12 0.44 -12.66
CA ARG A 67 2.21 1.86 -12.98
C ARG A 67 0.88 2.39 -13.54
N LEU A 68 0.00 2.85 -12.65
CA LEU A 68 -1.33 3.36 -13.05
C LEU A 68 -1.33 4.74 -13.72
N ARG A 69 -0.24 5.51 -13.61
CA ARG A 69 -0.17 6.86 -14.22
C ARG A 69 -0.42 6.84 -15.74
N ASP A 70 -0.11 5.76 -16.43
CA ASP A 70 -0.25 5.65 -17.88
C ASP A 70 -1.60 5.06 -18.31
N HIS A 71 -2.49 4.77 -17.35
CA HIS A 71 -3.82 4.21 -17.62
C HIS A 71 -4.71 5.27 -18.30
N ALA A 72 -5.24 4.96 -19.49
CA ALA A 72 -6.05 5.89 -20.30
C ALA A 72 -7.27 6.46 -19.56
N GLY A 73 -7.87 5.67 -18.67
CA GLY A 73 -9.00 6.10 -17.83
C GLY A 73 -8.64 7.00 -16.64
N ILE A 74 -7.36 7.39 -16.45
CA ILE A 74 -6.91 8.19 -15.30
C ILE A 74 -6.34 9.53 -15.80
N PRO A 75 -7.14 10.61 -15.80
CA PRO A 75 -6.66 11.92 -16.21
C PRO A 75 -5.63 12.47 -15.22
N ARG A 76 -4.80 13.43 -15.67
CA ARG A 76 -3.72 14.01 -14.87
C ARG A 76 -4.18 14.52 -13.50
N LYS A 77 -5.36 15.15 -13.42
CA LYS A 77 -5.95 15.64 -12.15
C LYS A 77 -6.24 14.50 -11.17
N ALA A 78 -6.70 13.34 -11.64
CA ALA A 78 -7.02 12.19 -10.80
C ALA A 78 -5.79 11.46 -10.24
N ARG A 79 -4.59 11.68 -10.83
CA ARG A 79 -3.35 11.06 -10.34
C ARG A 79 -2.99 11.47 -8.92
N ALA A 80 -3.41 12.66 -8.47
CA ALA A 80 -3.20 13.13 -7.10
C ALA A 80 -3.81 12.17 -6.05
N ALA A 81 -4.93 11.53 -6.37
CA ALA A 81 -5.56 10.55 -5.47
C ALA A 81 -4.73 9.26 -5.29
N LEU A 82 -3.77 9.01 -6.17
CA LEU A 82 -2.92 7.81 -6.14
C LEU A 82 -1.61 8.04 -5.39
N ILE A 83 -1.24 9.30 -5.10
CA ILE A 83 0.02 9.65 -4.44
C ILE A 83 0.15 8.92 -3.10
N GLU A 84 -0.93 8.69 -2.37
CA GLU A 84 -0.93 7.98 -1.08
C GLU A 84 -0.25 6.59 -1.14
N ALA A 85 -0.26 5.93 -2.30
CA ALA A 85 0.35 4.61 -2.51
C ALA A 85 1.87 4.62 -2.72
N TRP A 86 2.54 5.77 -2.54
CA TRP A 86 3.97 5.96 -2.84
C TRP A 86 4.92 5.05 -2.05
N GLN A 87 4.51 4.56 -0.87
CA GLN A 87 5.26 3.61 -0.05
C GLN A 87 4.84 2.15 -0.25
N THR A 88 3.73 1.89 -0.95
CA THR A 88 3.07 0.58 -0.90
C THR A 88 3.96 -0.55 -1.40
N ARG A 89 4.52 -0.41 -2.61
CA ARG A 89 5.39 -1.45 -3.18
C ARG A 89 6.64 -1.74 -2.34
N PRO A 90 7.49 -0.76 -1.97
CA PRO A 90 8.69 -1.07 -1.19
C PRO A 90 8.38 -1.62 0.21
N LEU A 91 7.26 -1.23 0.82
CA LEU A 91 6.85 -1.81 2.11
C LEU A 91 6.32 -3.24 1.96
N LEU A 92 5.60 -3.58 0.88
CA LEU A 92 5.25 -4.98 0.59
C LEU A 92 6.50 -5.83 0.37
N GLU A 93 7.47 -5.35 -0.40
CA GLU A 93 8.76 -6.02 -0.61
C GLU A 93 9.52 -6.20 0.72
N GLN A 94 9.51 -5.19 1.59
CA GLN A 94 10.11 -5.26 2.93
C GLN A 94 9.43 -6.32 3.81
N ILE A 95 8.09 -6.32 3.89
CA ILE A 95 7.33 -7.27 4.72
C ILE A 95 7.47 -8.70 4.18
N ALA A 96 7.43 -8.89 2.86
CA ALA A 96 7.61 -10.21 2.25
C ALA A 96 9.00 -10.79 2.53
N ARG A 97 10.03 -9.95 2.60
CA ARG A 97 11.42 -10.36 2.89
C ARG A 97 11.70 -10.54 4.38
N ALA A 98 11.13 -9.68 5.22
CA ALA A 98 11.41 -9.60 6.66
C ALA A 98 10.10 -9.43 7.46
N PRO A 99 9.25 -10.48 7.50
CA PRO A 99 7.92 -10.41 8.10
C PRO A 99 7.95 -10.13 9.62
N GLU A 100 9.04 -10.47 10.32
CA GLU A 100 9.24 -10.15 11.74
C GLU A 100 9.13 -8.65 12.04
N ARG A 101 9.45 -7.78 11.06
CA ARG A 101 9.36 -6.32 11.22
C ARG A 101 7.95 -5.85 11.54
N VAL A 102 6.91 -6.61 11.15
CA VAL A 102 5.52 -6.32 11.48
C VAL A 102 5.32 -6.39 12.99
N ALA A 103 5.64 -7.52 13.61
CA ALA A 103 5.50 -7.70 15.06
C ALA A 103 6.41 -6.76 15.86
N GLU A 104 7.57 -6.40 15.30
CA GLU A 104 8.54 -5.52 15.96
C GLU A 104 8.24 -4.02 15.80
N GLY A 105 7.21 -3.63 15.04
CA GLY A 105 6.90 -2.22 14.77
C GLY A 105 7.95 -1.50 13.93
N ARG A 106 8.68 -2.24 13.08
CA ARG A 106 9.77 -1.73 12.23
C ARG A 106 9.40 -1.62 10.75
N VAL A 107 8.14 -1.79 10.38
CA VAL A 107 7.70 -1.56 9.00
C VAL A 107 7.83 -0.07 8.66
N GLY A 108 8.64 0.26 7.66
CA GLY A 108 8.92 1.65 7.34
C GLY A 108 10.16 1.83 6.45
N LEU A 109 10.22 2.98 5.81
CA LEU A 109 11.37 3.42 5.00
C LEU A 109 12.23 4.41 5.79
N SER A 110 13.48 4.62 5.38
CA SER A 110 14.31 5.71 5.90
C SER A 110 13.72 7.08 5.52
N GLU A 111 14.00 8.12 6.30
CA GLU A 111 13.53 9.49 5.99
C GLU A 111 14.00 9.99 4.61
N PHE A 112 15.20 9.58 4.18
CA PHE A 112 15.70 9.89 2.85
C PHE A 112 14.85 9.22 1.76
N GLU A 113 14.64 7.91 1.86
CA GLU A 113 13.79 7.17 0.90
C GLU A 113 12.36 7.70 0.90
N LYS A 114 11.84 8.10 2.07
CA LYS A 114 10.52 8.69 2.19
C LYS A 114 10.39 9.93 1.31
N ARG A 115 11.32 10.88 1.45
CA ARG A 115 11.32 12.15 0.72
C ARG A 115 11.51 11.94 -0.78
N VAL A 116 12.47 11.11 -1.17
CA VAL A 116 12.78 10.85 -2.59
C VAL A 116 11.60 10.18 -3.29
N ARG A 117 10.99 9.15 -2.69
CA ARG A 117 9.87 8.44 -3.32
C ARG A 117 8.62 9.29 -3.38
N LEU A 118 8.34 10.10 -2.35
CA LEU A 118 7.20 11.02 -2.40
C LEU A 118 7.40 12.08 -3.50
N PHE A 119 8.60 12.65 -3.63
CA PHE A 119 8.93 13.57 -4.71
C PHE A 119 8.69 12.95 -6.09
N LEU A 120 9.21 11.73 -6.34
CA LEU A 120 9.03 10.99 -7.59
C LEU A 120 7.58 10.55 -7.87
N ALA A 121 6.73 10.49 -6.84
CA ALA A 121 5.32 10.16 -6.98
C ALA A 121 4.45 11.39 -7.28
N ALA A 122 4.86 12.57 -6.80
CA ALA A 122 4.13 13.82 -6.96
C ALA A 122 4.45 14.55 -8.27
N PHE A 123 5.68 14.39 -8.79
CA PHE A 123 6.20 15.08 -9.98
C PHE A 123 6.61 14.07 -11.07
#